data_AF-A0A1J5HHG0-F1
#
_entry.id   AF-A0A1J5HHG0-F1
#
_cell.length_a   1.000
_cell.length_b   1.000
_cell.length_c   1.000
_cell.angle_alpha   90.00
_cell.angle_beta   90.00
_cell.angle_gamma   90.00
#
_symmetry.space_group_name_H-M   'P 1'
#
loop_
_entity.id
_entity.type
_entity.pdbx_description
1 polymer ?
#
loop_
_entity_poly.entity_id
_entity_poly.type
_entity_poly.pdbx_seq_one_letter_code
_entity_poly.pdbx_strand_id
1 'polypeptide(L)'
;MSDGNTYEKPGPVEINWSDAISSIEEIIEDARNGRMFVLVDHEDRENEGDLVIPAQMATPEAVNFMARNGRGLICLAMPGERIDALGLTLMSTQNASRHETAFTVSIEAREGVTTGISAHDRACTVAVAIDPTKGPADIVTPGHVFPLRARDGGVLVRAGHTEAAVDIARLAGLQPAGVICEIMNDDGTMARLPELIAFAQKHGLKVGTIADLIAYRRRHDNLVKESAKKRVTSEHGGAWCMRVFTDETQGAEHIALTMGDLTTEEPVLVRMHALNPLEDAL
;
A
#
# COMPACT_ATOMS: atom_id res chain seq x y z
N MET A 1 -18.78 -7.52 11.11
CA MET A 1 -17.93 -8.49 10.39
C MET A 1 -17.89 -8.03 8.95
N SER A 2 -16.96 -7.14 8.60
CA SER A 2 -16.65 -6.87 7.20
C SER A 2 -15.74 -8.00 6.74
N ASP A 3 -16.10 -8.69 5.68
CA ASP A 3 -15.30 -9.77 5.08
C ASP A 3 -13.89 -9.26 4.75
N GLY A 4 -12.93 -9.46 5.64
CA GLY A 4 -11.52 -9.10 5.45
C GLY A 4 -10.79 -9.97 4.41
N ASN A 5 -11.55 -10.60 3.52
CA ASN A 5 -11.11 -11.69 2.64
C ASN A 5 -11.41 -11.44 1.15
N THR A 6 -12.08 -10.35 0.80
CA THR A 6 -12.61 -10.15 -0.57
C THR A 6 -11.54 -9.86 -1.61
N TYR A 7 -10.37 -9.33 -1.21
CA TYR A 7 -9.32 -8.89 -2.15
C TYR A 7 -8.03 -9.71 -2.12
N GLU A 8 -7.99 -10.80 -1.33
CA GLU A 8 -6.81 -11.67 -1.25
C GLU A 8 -6.81 -12.76 -2.32
N LYS A 9 -8.00 -13.19 -2.75
CA LYS A 9 -8.13 -14.23 -3.77
C LYS A 9 -8.12 -13.58 -5.15
N PRO A 10 -7.32 -14.08 -6.10
CA PRO A 10 -7.36 -13.57 -7.47
C PRO A 10 -8.75 -13.73 -8.09
N GLY A 11 -9.20 -12.71 -8.80
CA GLY A 11 -10.41 -12.78 -9.63
C GLY A 11 -10.24 -13.70 -10.84
N PRO A 12 -11.33 -14.12 -11.52
CA PRO A 12 -11.27 -14.96 -12.72
C PRO A 12 -10.40 -14.38 -13.82
N VAL A 13 -10.36 -13.06 -13.96
CA VAL A 13 -9.52 -12.39 -14.97
C VAL A 13 -8.04 -12.55 -14.62
N GLU A 14 -7.65 -12.37 -13.36
CA GLU A 14 -6.27 -12.57 -12.89
C GLU A 14 -5.81 -14.03 -13.09
N ILE A 15 -6.69 -15.00 -12.80
CA ILE A 15 -6.40 -16.43 -12.99
C ILE A 15 -6.08 -16.74 -14.46
N ASN A 16 -6.87 -16.19 -15.39
CA ASN A 16 -6.72 -16.43 -16.83
C ASN A 16 -5.43 -15.83 -17.41
N TRP A 17 -4.85 -14.83 -16.74
CA TRP A 17 -3.65 -14.12 -17.18
C TRP A 17 -2.46 -14.32 -16.23
N SER A 18 -2.52 -15.31 -15.35
CA SER A 18 -1.51 -15.58 -14.33
C SER A 18 -0.08 -15.70 -14.88
N ASP A 19 0.11 -16.28 -16.08
CA ASP A 19 1.41 -16.40 -16.74
C ASP A 19 2.04 -15.04 -17.13
N ALA A 20 1.23 -13.98 -17.21
CA ALA A 20 1.67 -12.62 -17.56
C ALA A 20 1.79 -11.69 -16.34
N ILE A 21 1.40 -12.16 -15.15
CA ILE A 21 1.53 -11.45 -13.88
C ILE A 21 2.86 -11.85 -13.24
N SER A 22 3.70 -10.87 -12.95
CA SER A 22 4.97 -11.08 -12.26
C SER A 22 4.75 -11.32 -10.77
N SER A 23 5.65 -12.06 -10.13
CA SER A 23 5.55 -12.22 -8.68
C SER A 23 5.75 -10.89 -7.98
N ILE A 24 5.17 -10.73 -6.79
CA ILE A 24 5.33 -9.50 -6.04
C ILE A 24 6.78 -9.28 -5.60
N GLU A 25 7.55 -10.34 -5.37
CA GLU A 25 8.99 -10.26 -5.12
C GLU A 25 9.73 -9.62 -6.31
N GLU A 26 9.34 -9.95 -7.54
CA GLU A 26 9.90 -9.33 -8.74
C GLU A 26 9.53 -7.86 -8.87
N ILE A 27 8.30 -7.48 -8.49
CA ILE A 27 7.84 -6.09 -8.47
C ILE A 27 8.62 -5.28 -7.43
N ILE A 28 8.83 -5.84 -6.23
CA ILE A 28 9.63 -5.22 -5.17
C ILE A 28 11.09 -5.03 -5.63
N GLU A 29 11.65 -5.99 -6.36
CA GLU A 29 13.00 -5.88 -6.93
C GLU A 29 13.08 -4.82 -8.03
N ASP A 30 12.07 -4.70 -8.89
CA ASP A 30 12.00 -3.63 -9.89
C ASP A 30 11.92 -2.26 -9.21
N ALA A 31 11.08 -2.11 -8.19
CA ALA A 31 11.00 -0.91 -7.38
C ALA A 31 12.35 -0.56 -6.74
N ARG A 32 13.04 -1.54 -6.14
CA ARG A 32 14.37 -1.36 -5.53
C ARG A 32 15.41 -0.83 -6.52
N ASN A 33 15.33 -1.28 -7.78
CA ASN A 33 16.20 -0.82 -8.86
C ASN A 33 15.69 0.46 -9.56
N GLY A 34 14.67 1.12 -9.02
CA GLY A 34 14.09 2.35 -9.55
C GLY A 34 13.36 2.19 -10.88
N ARG A 35 12.92 0.97 -11.20
CA ARG A 35 12.10 0.70 -12.38
C ARG A 35 10.62 0.97 -12.07
N MET A 36 9.94 1.53 -13.07
CA MET A 36 8.49 1.68 -13.06
C MET A 36 7.83 0.32 -13.30
N PHE A 37 6.66 0.09 -12.73
CA PHE A 37 5.88 -1.12 -12.89
C PHE A 37 4.39 -0.78 -12.93
N VAL A 38 3.55 -1.75 -13.29
CA VAL A 38 2.09 -1.64 -13.28
C VAL A 38 1.54 -2.40 -12.07
N LEU A 39 0.64 -1.78 -11.31
CA LEU A 39 -0.19 -2.48 -10.32
C LEU A 39 -1.64 -2.47 -10.73
N VAL A 40 -2.27 -3.63 -10.61
CA VAL A 40 -3.71 -3.80 -10.85
C VAL A 40 -4.39 -4.10 -9.52
N ASP A 41 -5.52 -3.46 -9.28
CA ASP A 41 -6.36 -3.78 -8.14
C ASP A 41 -7.36 -4.91 -8.47
N HIS A 42 -8.05 -5.39 -7.43
CA HIS A 42 -9.00 -6.47 -7.60
C HIS A 42 -10.21 -6.04 -8.46
N GLU A 43 -10.75 -6.95 -9.25
CA GLU A 43 -11.85 -6.68 -10.19
C GLU A 43 -13.12 -6.09 -9.55
N ASP A 44 -13.39 -6.41 -8.28
CA ASP A 44 -14.51 -5.89 -7.50
C ASP A 44 -14.28 -4.48 -6.91
N ARG A 45 -13.10 -3.90 -7.10
CA ARG A 45 -12.75 -2.54 -6.64
C ARG A 45 -12.88 -1.53 -7.80
N GLU A 46 -11.78 -1.09 -8.42
CA GLU A 46 -11.78 -0.19 -9.57
C GLU A 46 -11.57 -0.98 -10.88
N ASN A 47 -10.93 -2.15 -10.81
CA ASN A 47 -10.53 -3.00 -11.94
C ASN A 47 -9.58 -2.26 -12.89
N GLU A 48 -8.69 -1.44 -12.33
CA GLU A 48 -7.83 -0.47 -13.03
C GLU A 48 -6.35 -0.70 -12.72
N GLY A 49 -5.50 -0.21 -13.63
CA GLY A 49 -4.06 -0.32 -13.51
C GLY A 49 -3.38 1.04 -13.41
N ASP A 50 -2.47 1.16 -12.46
CA ASP A 50 -1.63 2.34 -12.31
C ASP A 50 -0.19 2.03 -12.68
N LEU A 51 0.44 2.96 -13.39
CA LEU A 51 1.88 3.09 -13.39
C LEU A 51 2.33 3.50 -11.99
N VAL A 52 3.31 2.79 -11.44
CA VAL A 52 3.88 3.08 -10.12
C VAL A 52 5.39 3.17 -10.23
N ILE A 53 5.97 4.18 -9.58
CA ILE A 53 7.41 4.29 -9.37
C ILE A 53 7.67 4.80 -7.95
N PRO A 54 8.69 4.28 -7.22
CA PRO A 54 9.10 4.88 -5.95
C PRO A 54 9.41 6.36 -6.13
N ALA A 55 8.90 7.22 -5.25
CA ALA A 55 8.89 8.66 -5.47
C ALA A 55 10.31 9.25 -5.56
N GLN A 56 11.28 8.68 -4.83
CA GLN A 56 12.69 9.09 -4.92
C GLN A 56 13.35 8.76 -6.27
N MET A 57 12.70 7.96 -7.10
CA MET A 57 13.13 7.58 -8.45
C MET A 57 12.30 8.28 -9.54
N ALA A 58 11.38 9.18 -9.18
CA ALA A 58 10.50 9.89 -10.09
C ALA A 58 11.26 11.00 -10.85
N THR A 59 12.04 10.62 -11.86
CA THR A 59 12.76 11.57 -12.73
C THR A 59 11.80 12.33 -13.66
N PRO A 60 12.24 13.45 -14.28
CA PRO A 60 11.46 14.12 -15.32
C PRO A 60 11.06 13.18 -16.46
N GLU A 61 11.92 12.24 -16.84
CA GLU A 61 11.62 11.24 -17.88
C GLU A 61 10.50 10.29 -17.43
N ALA A 62 10.51 9.84 -16.18
CA ALA A 62 9.46 8.98 -15.63
C ALA A 62 8.12 9.73 -15.56
N VAL A 63 8.11 10.97 -15.07
CA VAL A 63 6.91 11.80 -15.01
C VAL A 63 6.37 12.11 -16.41
N ASN A 64 7.24 12.38 -17.38
CA ASN A 64 6.85 12.57 -18.78
C ASN A 64 6.29 11.28 -19.39
N PHE A 65 6.88 10.13 -19.06
CA PHE A 65 6.37 8.83 -19.48
C PHE A 65 4.96 8.58 -18.95
N MET A 66 4.72 8.83 -17.67
CA MET A 66 3.38 8.74 -17.05
C MET A 66 2.38 9.67 -17.73
N ALA A 67 2.73 10.95 -17.92
CA ALA A 67 1.85 11.92 -18.54
C ALA A 67 1.49 11.57 -19.99
N ARG A 68 2.42 10.96 -20.73
CA ARG A 68 2.21 10.60 -22.14
C ARG A 68 1.49 9.26 -22.32
N ASN A 69 1.86 8.26 -21.54
CA ASN A 69 1.45 6.87 -21.76
C ASN A 69 0.43 6.38 -20.73
N GLY A 70 0.49 6.85 -19.48
CA GLY A 70 -0.58 6.61 -18.50
C GLY A 70 -1.77 7.54 -18.75
N ARG A 71 -1.48 8.84 -18.94
CA ARG A 71 -2.45 9.92 -19.23
C ARG A 71 -3.41 10.25 -18.09
N GLY A 72 -3.49 9.40 -17.06
CA GLY A 72 -4.24 9.64 -15.84
C GLY A 72 -3.67 10.76 -14.98
N LEU A 73 -4.20 10.88 -13.76
CA LEU A 73 -3.78 11.90 -12.82
C LEU A 73 -2.50 11.44 -12.11
N ILE A 74 -1.41 12.19 -12.30
CA ILE A 74 -0.17 11.90 -11.60
C ILE A 74 -0.30 12.34 -10.13
N CYS A 75 -0.34 11.37 -9.24
CA CYS A 75 -0.50 11.56 -7.81
C CYS A 75 0.76 11.13 -7.05
N LEU A 76 0.97 11.71 -5.86
CA LEU A 76 2.07 11.39 -4.95
C LEU A 76 1.51 10.72 -3.68
N ALA A 77 1.63 9.41 -3.58
CA ALA A 77 1.25 8.65 -2.39
C ALA A 77 2.32 8.74 -1.30
N MET A 78 1.92 9.14 -0.09
CA MET A 78 2.80 9.29 1.07
C MET A 78 2.12 8.84 2.36
N PRO A 79 2.88 8.45 3.40
CA PRO A 79 2.34 8.10 4.70
C PRO A 79 1.78 9.35 5.39
N GLY A 80 0.85 9.13 6.31
CA GLY A 80 0.23 10.20 7.09
C GLY A 80 1.24 11.10 7.79
N GLU A 81 2.28 10.52 8.38
CA GLU A 81 3.34 11.28 9.07
C GLU A 81 4.04 12.30 8.15
N ARG A 82 4.23 11.97 6.86
CA ARG A 82 4.91 12.86 5.93
C ARG A 82 3.99 13.99 5.47
N ILE A 83 2.72 13.66 5.24
CA ILE A 83 1.65 14.63 4.97
C ILE A 83 1.54 15.63 6.12
N ASP A 84 1.57 15.15 7.36
CA ASP A 84 1.49 15.96 8.58
C ASP A 84 2.74 16.85 8.76
N ALA A 85 3.94 16.31 8.50
CA ALA A 85 5.19 17.06 8.56
C ALA A 85 5.24 18.24 7.56
N LEU A 86 4.60 18.10 6.40
CA LEU A 86 4.43 19.17 5.41
C LEU A 86 3.27 20.13 5.72
N GLY A 87 2.43 19.82 6.72
CA GLY A 87 1.27 20.63 7.09
C GLY A 87 0.15 20.60 6.05
N LEU A 88 0.02 19.52 5.28
CA LEU A 88 -0.97 19.41 4.21
C LEU A 88 -2.31 18.90 4.76
N THR A 89 -3.40 19.60 4.45
CA THR A 89 -4.75 19.19 4.83
C THR A 89 -5.43 18.40 3.72
N LEU A 90 -6.38 17.53 4.08
CA LEU A 90 -7.26 16.91 3.11
C LEU A 90 -8.05 17.97 2.33
N MET A 91 -8.22 17.75 1.02
CA MET A 91 -8.91 18.70 0.15
C MET A 91 -10.42 18.76 0.45
N SER A 92 -11.03 17.62 0.77
CA SER A 92 -12.42 17.53 1.20
C SER A 92 -12.50 17.07 2.66
N THR A 93 -13.29 17.78 3.46
CA THR A 93 -13.61 17.39 4.84
C THR A 93 -14.62 16.23 4.90
N GLN A 94 -15.38 16.01 3.84
CA GLN A 94 -16.29 14.86 3.67
C GLN A 94 -15.94 14.13 2.38
N ASN A 95 -15.20 13.04 2.50
CA ASN A 95 -14.85 12.23 1.35
C ASN A 95 -16.02 11.30 0.99
N ALA A 96 -16.89 11.77 0.09
CA ALA A 96 -18.01 10.98 -0.43
C ALA A 96 -17.62 10.08 -1.63
N SER A 97 -16.33 9.97 -1.96
CA SER A 97 -15.89 9.09 -3.05
C SER A 97 -16.10 7.62 -2.66
N ARG A 98 -16.54 6.81 -3.62
CA ARG A 98 -16.82 5.38 -3.43
C ARG A 98 -15.64 4.61 -2.83
N HIS A 99 -14.42 5.01 -3.17
CA HIS A 99 -13.18 4.33 -2.75
C HIS A 99 -12.41 5.08 -1.66
N GLU A 100 -12.98 6.18 -1.14
CA GLU A 100 -12.44 6.98 -0.03
C GLU A 100 -10.97 7.41 -0.24
N THR A 101 -10.56 7.69 -1.48
CA THR A 101 -9.20 8.12 -1.82
C THR A 101 -8.90 9.47 -1.17
N ALA A 102 -7.91 9.52 -0.28
CA ALA A 102 -7.66 10.66 0.59
C ALA A 102 -6.73 11.71 -0.07
N PHE A 103 -7.30 12.50 -0.99
CA PHE A 103 -6.60 13.64 -1.59
C PHE A 103 -6.33 14.74 -0.56
N THR A 104 -5.10 15.23 -0.57
CA THR A 104 -4.73 16.51 0.06
C THR A 104 -4.86 17.66 -0.94
N VAL A 105 -4.72 18.89 -0.44
CA VAL A 105 -4.57 20.06 -1.31
C VAL A 105 -3.38 19.88 -2.28
N SER A 106 -3.51 20.36 -3.52
CA SER A 106 -2.43 20.24 -4.50
C SER A 106 -1.23 21.11 -4.12
N ILE A 107 -0.04 20.66 -4.52
CA ILE A 107 1.23 21.25 -4.10
C ILE A 107 2.16 21.54 -5.26
N GLU A 108 3.05 22.50 -5.04
CA GLU A 108 4.22 22.82 -5.85
C GLU A 108 5.44 22.98 -4.92
N ALA A 109 6.65 22.66 -5.39
CA ALA A 109 7.86 23.15 -4.73
C ALA A 109 7.91 24.67 -4.77
N ARG A 110 8.39 25.30 -3.69
CA ARG A 110 8.52 26.76 -3.63
C ARG A 110 9.60 27.29 -4.56
N GLU A 111 10.69 26.52 -4.73
CA GLU A 111 11.86 26.89 -5.51
C GLU A 111 12.21 25.76 -6.49
N GLY A 112 12.97 26.09 -7.54
CA GLY A 112 13.40 25.10 -8.54
C GLY A 112 12.35 24.76 -9.60
N VAL A 113 11.19 25.44 -9.60
CA VAL A 113 10.09 25.27 -10.56
C VAL A 113 9.76 26.57 -11.27
N THR A 114 9.01 26.48 -12.36
CA THR A 114 8.55 27.62 -13.16
C THR A 114 7.02 27.76 -13.07
N THR A 115 6.29 27.11 -13.97
CA THR A 115 4.83 27.07 -13.96
C THR A 115 4.28 25.89 -13.17
N GLY A 116 5.13 24.91 -12.84
CA GLY A 116 4.75 23.73 -12.06
C GLY A 116 4.33 22.51 -12.86
N ILE A 117 3.71 22.71 -14.02
CA ILE A 117 3.09 21.61 -14.79
C ILE A 117 4.09 20.77 -15.60
N SER A 118 5.29 21.31 -15.84
CA SER A 118 6.31 20.61 -16.63
C SER A 118 6.70 19.28 -15.96
N ALA A 119 7.23 18.32 -16.73
CA ALA A 119 7.71 17.07 -16.14
C ALA A 119 8.88 17.30 -15.17
N HIS A 120 9.74 18.29 -15.47
CA HIS A 120 10.83 18.70 -14.58
C HIS A 120 10.30 19.32 -13.28
N ASP A 121 9.30 20.20 -13.40
CA ASP A 121 8.74 20.92 -12.27
C ASP A 121 8.00 19.95 -11.33
N ARG A 122 7.20 19.04 -11.87
CA ARG A 122 6.52 18.00 -11.09
C ARG A 122 7.50 17.03 -10.43
N ALA A 123 8.56 16.60 -11.14
CA ALA A 123 9.62 15.77 -10.54
C ALA A 123 10.35 16.51 -9.40
N CYS A 124 10.62 17.81 -9.56
CA CYS A 124 11.20 18.65 -8.52
C CYS A 124 10.27 18.75 -7.31
N THR A 125 8.97 19.02 -7.53
CA THR A 125 7.96 19.04 -6.48
C THR A 125 7.88 17.71 -5.72
N VAL A 126 7.89 16.57 -6.42
CA VAL A 126 7.93 15.25 -5.78
C VAL A 126 9.17 15.09 -4.91
N ALA A 127 10.35 15.43 -5.42
CA ALA A 127 11.61 15.31 -4.68
C ALA A 127 11.62 16.18 -3.40
N VAL A 128 11.13 17.42 -3.48
CA VAL A 128 11.00 18.30 -2.30
C VAL A 128 9.97 17.75 -1.31
N ALA A 129 8.83 17.24 -1.82
CA ALA A 129 7.76 16.72 -0.98
C ALA A 129 8.19 15.48 -0.19
N ILE A 130 9.05 14.60 -0.71
CA ILE A 130 9.49 13.39 0.01
C ILE A 130 10.73 13.59 0.87
N ASP A 131 11.48 14.69 0.69
CA ASP A 131 12.73 14.95 1.42
C ASP A 131 12.45 15.19 2.93
N PRO A 132 12.94 14.34 3.84
CA PRO A 132 12.66 14.45 5.28
C PRO A 132 13.26 15.70 5.92
N THR A 133 14.18 16.40 5.24
CA THR A 133 14.75 17.67 5.71
C THR A 133 13.88 18.88 5.36
N LYS A 134 12.86 18.68 4.52
CA LYS A 134 11.93 19.73 4.03
C LYS A 134 10.65 19.76 4.85
N GLY A 135 10.08 20.94 4.96
CA GLY A 135 8.86 21.21 5.73
C GLY A 135 7.86 22.11 5.00
N PRO A 136 6.87 22.67 5.72
CA PRO A 136 5.79 23.47 5.13
C PRO A 136 6.27 24.71 4.38
N ALA A 137 7.45 25.23 4.75
CA ALA A 137 8.04 26.39 4.10
C ALA A 137 8.64 26.06 2.72
N ASP A 138 8.87 24.79 2.37
CA ASP A 138 9.45 24.40 1.08
C ASP A 138 8.39 24.10 0.01
N ILE A 139 7.12 24.04 0.40
CA ILE A 139 5.98 23.73 -0.45
C ILE A 139 5.03 24.94 -0.52
N VAL A 140 4.31 25.07 -1.64
CA VAL A 140 3.21 26.01 -1.82
C VAL A 140 1.94 25.29 -2.29
N THR A 141 0.80 25.89 -2.00
CA THR A 141 -0.53 25.44 -2.42
C THR A 141 -1.30 26.64 -2.99
N PRO A 142 -2.04 26.49 -4.10
CA PRO A 142 -2.18 25.28 -4.92
C PRO A 142 -0.94 24.99 -5.79
N GLY A 143 -0.91 23.82 -6.41
CA GLY A 143 0.10 23.43 -7.42
C GLY A 143 -0.36 22.26 -8.30
N HIS A 144 0.59 21.58 -8.95
CA HIS A 144 0.32 20.58 -9.99
C HIS A 144 0.68 19.14 -9.64
N VAL A 145 1.14 18.89 -8.40
CA VAL A 145 1.26 17.54 -7.83
C VAL A 145 0.13 17.34 -6.83
N PHE A 146 -0.50 16.17 -6.83
CA PHE A 146 -1.66 15.84 -5.99
C PHE A 146 -1.28 14.78 -4.96
N PRO A 147 -0.96 15.16 -3.71
CA PRO A 147 -0.57 14.19 -2.71
C PRO A 147 -1.77 13.43 -2.16
N LEU A 148 -1.57 12.12 -1.96
CA LEU A 148 -2.52 11.18 -1.41
C LEU A 148 -2.02 10.68 -0.06
N ARG A 149 -2.88 10.74 0.96
CA ARG A 149 -2.57 10.18 2.29
C ARG A 149 -2.88 8.68 2.30
N ALA A 150 -1.85 7.86 2.40
CA ALA A 150 -2.03 6.42 2.64
C ALA A 150 -2.53 6.17 4.07
N ARG A 151 -3.38 5.16 4.24
CA ARG A 151 -3.82 4.71 5.58
C ARG A 151 -2.68 4.01 6.32
N ASP A 152 -2.63 4.24 7.62
CA ASP A 152 -1.76 3.47 8.52
C ASP A 152 -2.15 1.99 8.43
N GLY A 153 -1.15 1.11 8.27
CA GLY A 153 -1.35 -0.31 7.98
C GLY A 153 -1.35 -0.67 6.48
N GLY A 154 -1.40 0.31 5.58
CA GLY A 154 -1.22 0.09 4.14
C GLY A 154 -2.29 -0.81 3.52
N VAL A 155 -1.89 -1.68 2.58
CA VAL A 155 -2.84 -2.51 1.81
C VAL A 155 -3.64 -3.49 2.66
N LEU A 156 -3.18 -3.79 3.88
CA LEU A 156 -3.89 -4.62 4.84
C LEU A 156 -5.11 -3.92 5.46
N VAL A 157 -5.11 -2.58 5.45
CA VAL A 157 -6.22 -1.75 5.95
C VAL A 157 -7.07 -1.21 4.80
N ARG A 158 -6.45 -0.82 3.68
CA ARG A 158 -7.13 -0.39 2.46
C ARG A 158 -6.40 -0.90 1.22
N ALA A 159 -7.02 -1.80 0.47
CA ALA A 159 -6.48 -2.40 -0.74
C ALA A 159 -6.52 -1.45 -1.96
N GLY A 160 -5.90 -0.28 -1.87
CA GLY A 160 -5.82 0.70 -2.97
C GLY A 160 -4.40 0.98 -3.46
N HIS A 161 -4.28 1.55 -4.67
CA HIS A 161 -2.98 1.88 -5.28
C HIS A 161 -2.15 2.86 -4.45
N THR A 162 -2.82 3.77 -3.72
CA THR A 162 -2.17 4.68 -2.77
C THR A 162 -1.37 3.92 -1.72
N GLU A 163 -2.00 2.99 -1.01
CA GLU A 163 -1.34 2.16 -0.01
C GLU A 163 -0.29 1.23 -0.64
N ALA A 164 -0.61 0.64 -1.79
CA ALA A 164 0.29 -0.31 -2.47
C ALA A 164 1.61 0.36 -2.90
N ALA A 165 1.55 1.59 -3.41
CA ALA A 165 2.74 2.34 -3.81
C ALA A 165 3.66 2.65 -2.62
N VAL A 166 3.09 3.05 -1.49
CA VAL A 166 3.83 3.29 -0.23
C VAL A 166 4.43 2.00 0.32
N ASP A 167 3.66 0.92 0.34
CA ASP A 167 4.10 -0.38 0.84
C ASP A 167 5.22 -1.00 0.02
N ILE A 168 5.12 -0.97 -1.31
CA ILE A 168 6.18 -1.51 -2.18
C ILE A 168 7.46 -0.70 -2.04
N ALA A 169 7.38 0.64 -1.98
CA ALA A 169 8.56 1.47 -1.76
C ALA A 169 9.24 1.15 -0.42
N ARG A 170 8.45 0.94 0.65
CA ARG A 170 8.95 0.47 1.95
C ARG A 170 9.62 -0.90 1.85
N LEU A 171 8.96 -1.89 1.24
CA LEU A 171 9.49 -3.26 1.08
C LEU A 171 10.73 -3.31 0.18
N ALA A 172 10.87 -2.36 -0.75
CA ALA A 172 12.05 -2.18 -1.56
C ALA A 172 13.26 -1.60 -0.78
N GLY A 173 13.04 -1.11 0.45
CA GLY A 173 14.07 -0.45 1.26
C GLY A 173 14.28 1.02 0.90
N LEU A 174 13.29 1.64 0.26
CA LEU A 174 13.30 3.04 -0.17
C LEU A 174 12.45 3.90 0.77
N GLN A 175 12.46 5.22 0.56
CA GLN A 175 11.51 6.10 1.23
C GLN A 175 10.08 5.63 0.94
N PRO A 176 9.19 5.57 1.95
CA PRO A 176 7.85 5.00 1.81
C PRO A 176 6.92 5.97 1.06
N ALA A 177 7.22 6.28 -0.20
CA ALA A 177 6.44 7.16 -1.03
C ALA A 177 6.51 6.68 -2.48
N GLY A 178 5.42 6.85 -3.22
CA GLY A 178 5.32 6.44 -4.63
C GLY A 178 4.58 7.46 -5.47
N VAL A 179 4.97 7.60 -6.73
CA VAL A 179 4.19 8.34 -7.73
C VAL A 179 3.36 7.32 -8.50
N ILE A 180 2.07 7.60 -8.61
CA ILE A 180 1.09 6.76 -9.31
C ILE A 180 0.40 7.54 -10.42
N CYS A 181 -0.03 6.84 -11.46
CA CYS A 181 -0.77 7.41 -12.59
C CYS A 181 -1.61 6.33 -13.25
N GLU A 182 -2.93 6.52 -13.30
CA GLU A 182 -3.83 5.57 -13.94
C GLU A 182 -3.54 5.46 -15.44
N ILE A 183 -3.74 4.27 -16.00
CA ILE A 183 -3.50 3.99 -17.42
C ILE A 183 -4.82 4.04 -18.21
N MET A 184 -4.89 4.96 -19.18
CA MET A 184 -6.02 5.08 -20.11
C MET A 184 -5.67 4.54 -21.50
N ASN A 185 -6.67 3.96 -22.14
CA ASN A 185 -6.67 3.60 -23.56
C ASN A 185 -6.63 4.85 -24.46
N ASP A 186 -6.41 4.63 -25.76
CA ASP A 186 -6.37 5.70 -26.77
C ASP A 186 -7.70 6.43 -26.97
N ASP A 187 -8.82 5.78 -26.67
CA ASP A 187 -10.15 6.37 -26.70
C ASP A 187 -10.54 7.09 -25.39
N GLY A 188 -9.64 7.10 -24.39
CA GLY A 188 -9.87 7.71 -23.08
C GLY A 188 -10.62 6.82 -22.09
N THR A 189 -10.94 5.57 -22.43
CA THR A 189 -11.44 4.59 -21.45
C THR A 189 -10.31 4.09 -20.56
N MET A 190 -10.65 3.57 -19.36
CA MET A 190 -9.66 3.01 -18.44
C MET A 190 -9.18 1.64 -18.93
N ALA A 191 -7.88 1.42 -18.96
CA ALA A 191 -7.28 0.17 -19.41
C ALA A 191 -7.55 -0.96 -18.41
N ARG A 192 -8.01 -2.12 -18.90
CA ARG A 192 -8.26 -3.32 -18.09
C ARG A 192 -7.12 -4.33 -18.22
N LEU A 193 -7.09 -5.38 -17.38
CA LEU A 193 -5.94 -6.30 -17.28
C LEU A 193 -5.36 -6.79 -18.63
N PRO A 194 -6.15 -7.22 -19.64
CA PRO A 194 -5.57 -7.63 -20.93
C PRO A 194 -4.85 -6.49 -21.67
N GLU A 195 -5.38 -5.28 -21.60
CA GLU A 195 -4.81 -4.07 -22.21
C GLU A 195 -3.56 -3.61 -21.44
N LEU A 196 -3.60 -3.72 -20.10
CA LEU A 196 -2.48 -3.44 -19.22
C LEU A 196 -1.30 -4.38 -19.46
N ILE A 197 -1.57 -5.66 -19.72
CA ILE A 197 -0.53 -6.63 -20.09
C ILE A 197 0.10 -6.26 -21.44
N ALA A 198 -0.71 -5.93 -22.45
CA ALA A 198 -0.20 -5.49 -23.75
C ALA A 198 0.62 -4.19 -23.64
N PHE A 199 0.15 -3.25 -22.82
CA PHE A 199 0.85 -2.01 -22.50
C PHE A 199 2.20 -2.29 -21.82
N ALA A 200 2.21 -3.13 -20.80
CA ALA A 200 3.40 -3.49 -20.05
C ALA A 200 4.44 -4.18 -20.94
N GLN A 201 4.02 -5.12 -21.79
CA GLN A 201 4.92 -5.78 -22.77
C GLN A 201 5.52 -4.78 -23.76
N LYS A 202 4.71 -3.86 -24.30
CA LYS A 202 5.17 -2.82 -25.23
C LYS A 202 6.25 -1.93 -24.61
N HIS A 203 6.15 -1.65 -23.32
CA HIS A 203 7.02 -0.72 -22.61
C HIS A 203 8.10 -1.42 -21.76
N GLY A 204 8.13 -2.75 -21.73
CA GLY A 204 9.08 -3.52 -20.93
C GLY A 204 8.88 -3.38 -19.42
N LEU A 205 7.63 -3.24 -18.98
CA LEU A 205 7.23 -3.12 -17.58
C LEU A 205 6.71 -4.46 -17.06
N LYS A 206 6.86 -4.70 -15.76
CA LYS A 206 6.20 -5.81 -15.07
C LYS A 206 4.81 -5.41 -14.59
N VAL A 207 3.92 -6.39 -14.46
CA VAL A 207 2.57 -6.23 -13.93
C VAL A 207 2.46 -7.05 -12.64
N GLY A 208 2.04 -6.41 -11.55
CA GLY A 208 1.72 -7.08 -10.28
C GLY A 208 0.30 -6.78 -9.84
N THR A 209 -0.18 -7.53 -8.84
CA THR A 209 -1.52 -7.33 -8.27
C THR A 209 -1.44 -6.85 -6.82
N ILE A 210 -2.42 -6.06 -6.40
CA ILE A 210 -2.57 -5.68 -4.99
C ILE A 210 -2.92 -6.93 -4.14
N ALA A 211 -3.63 -7.90 -4.70
CA ALA A 211 -3.95 -9.17 -4.03
C ALA A 211 -2.67 -9.93 -3.63
N ASP A 212 -1.70 -10.05 -4.55
CA ASP A 212 -0.42 -10.69 -4.27
C ASP A 212 0.40 -9.91 -3.23
N LEU A 213 0.33 -8.58 -3.25
CA LEU A 213 0.96 -7.74 -2.23
C LEU A 213 0.36 -7.96 -0.84
N ILE A 214 -0.97 -8.04 -0.74
CA ILE A 214 -1.67 -8.36 0.52
C ILE A 214 -1.22 -9.72 1.03
N ALA A 215 -1.23 -10.74 0.16
CA ALA A 215 -0.82 -12.09 0.51
C ALA A 215 0.66 -12.15 0.94
N TYR A 216 1.54 -11.39 0.27
CA TYR A 216 2.95 -11.29 0.62
C TYR A 216 3.18 -10.63 1.97
N ARG A 217 2.52 -9.49 2.23
CA ARG A 217 2.63 -8.79 3.51
C ARG A 217 2.11 -9.65 4.66
N ARG A 218 1.01 -10.38 4.49
CA ARG A 218 0.52 -11.32 5.52
C ARG A 218 1.50 -12.44 5.87
N ARG A 219 2.31 -12.89 4.90
CA ARG A 219 3.33 -13.93 5.12
C ARG A 219 4.62 -13.41 5.75
N HIS A 220 4.98 -12.15 5.49
CA HIS A 220 6.32 -11.63 5.81
C HIS A 220 6.34 -10.52 6.87
N ASP A 221 5.25 -9.76 7.04
CA ASP A 221 5.19 -8.73 8.08
C ASP A 221 4.87 -9.40 9.43
N ASN A 222 5.57 -8.97 10.49
CA ASN A 222 5.20 -9.30 11.86
C ASN A 222 4.03 -8.39 12.28
N LEU A 223 2.82 -8.81 11.97
CA LEU A 223 1.60 -8.00 12.18
C LEU A 223 1.12 -7.96 13.63
N VAL A 224 1.82 -8.63 14.55
CA VAL A 224 1.45 -8.72 15.96
C VAL A 224 2.62 -8.39 16.86
N LYS A 225 2.36 -7.58 17.89
CA LYS A 225 3.32 -7.24 18.92
C LYS A 225 2.87 -7.80 20.26
N GLU A 226 3.78 -8.47 20.99
CA GLU A 226 3.50 -8.88 22.36
C GLU A 226 3.32 -7.64 23.24
N SER A 227 2.10 -7.41 23.71
CA SER A 227 1.72 -6.26 24.54
C SER A 227 1.71 -6.61 26.03
N ALA A 228 1.45 -7.87 26.38
CA ALA A 228 1.49 -8.34 27.75
C ALA A 228 1.89 -9.81 27.88
N LYS A 229 2.46 -10.16 29.04
CA LYS A 229 2.79 -11.54 29.42
C LYS A 229 2.55 -11.77 30.91
N LYS A 230 1.81 -12.81 31.24
CA LYS A 230 1.47 -13.15 32.64
C LYS A 230 1.29 -14.65 32.82
N ARG A 231 1.64 -15.17 34.00
CA ARG A 231 1.27 -16.52 34.42
C ARG A 231 -0.16 -16.53 34.96
N VAL A 232 -0.97 -17.47 34.48
CA VAL A 232 -2.35 -17.68 34.92
C VAL A 232 -2.54 -19.12 35.38
N THR A 233 -3.40 -19.33 36.36
CA THR A 233 -3.75 -20.66 36.85
C THR A 233 -5.18 -20.96 36.41
N SER A 234 -5.34 -21.96 35.55
CA SER A 234 -6.63 -22.48 35.12
C SER A 234 -7.09 -23.57 36.08
N GLU A 235 -8.39 -23.64 36.35
CA GLU A 235 -9.00 -24.79 37.03
C GLU A 235 -8.86 -26.07 36.18
N HIS A 236 -8.74 -25.91 34.85
CA HIS A 236 -8.52 -26.96 33.88
C HIS A 236 -7.07 -26.91 33.38
N GLY A 237 -6.19 -27.72 33.96
CA GLY A 237 -4.81 -27.90 33.49
C GLY A 237 -3.73 -27.08 34.21
N GLY A 238 -4.05 -26.38 35.31
CA GLY A 238 -3.02 -25.79 36.17
C GLY A 238 -2.37 -24.53 35.60
N ALA A 239 -1.03 -24.46 35.61
CA ALA A 239 -0.31 -23.24 35.28
C ALA A 239 -0.10 -23.06 33.77
N TRP A 240 -0.51 -21.90 33.27
CA TRP A 240 -0.33 -21.47 31.88
C TRP A 240 0.46 -20.16 31.82
N CYS A 241 1.16 -19.94 30.72
CA CYS A 241 1.69 -18.65 30.33
C CYS A 241 0.75 -18.01 29.31
N MET A 242 0.08 -16.93 29.74
CA MET A 242 -0.76 -16.09 28.91
C MET A 242 0.08 -14.98 28.29
N ARG A 243 0.02 -14.84 26.97
CA ARG A 243 0.63 -13.75 26.21
C ARG A 243 -0.48 -13.04 25.44
N VAL A 244 -0.46 -11.72 25.44
CA VAL A 244 -1.37 -10.89 24.65
C VAL A 244 -0.57 -10.32 23.50
N PHE A 245 -1.12 -10.48 22.31
CA PHE A 245 -0.57 -10.00 21.05
C PHE A 245 -1.54 -8.97 20.49
N THR A 246 -1.09 -7.74 20.30
CA THR A 246 -1.88 -6.68 19.69
C THR A 246 -1.56 -6.64 18.19
N ASP A 247 -2.61 -6.73 17.37
CA ASP A 247 -2.57 -6.55 15.93
C ASP A 247 -2.24 -5.08 15.61
N GLU A 248 -1.15 -4.82 14.90
CA GLU A 248 -0.71 -3.46 14.56
C GLU A 248 -1.58 -2.79 13.48
N THR A 249 -2.41 -3.56 12.77
CA THR A 249 -3.28 -3.08 11.68
C THR A 249 -4.68 -2.71 12.16
N GLN A 250 -5.24 -3.47 13.11
CA GLN A 250 -6.62 -3.27 13.59
C GLN A 250 -6.73 -2.99 15.08
N GLY A 251 -5.62 -3.10 15.83
CA GLY A 251 -5.60 -2.92 17.29
C GLY A 251 -6.28 -4.05 18.07
N ALA A 252 -6.70 -5.13 17.40
CA ALA A 252 -7.30 -6.28 18.05
C ALA A 252 -6.29 -6.98 18.97
N GLU A 253 -6.74 -7.42 20.14
CA GLU A 253 -5.92 -8.20 21.06
C GLU A 253 -6.22 -9.70 20.90
N HIS A 254 -5.17 -10.48 20.68
CA HIS A 254 -5.20 -11.92 20.60
C HIS A 254 -4.49 -12.53 21.81
N ILE A 255 -5.09 -13.56 22.41
CA ILE A 255 -4.54 -14.22 23.58
C ILE A 255 -3.97 -15.58 23.17
N ALA A 256 -2.70 -15.82 23.50
CA ALA A 256 -2.08 -17.13 23.41
C ALA A 256 -1.86 -17.70 24.82
N LEU A 257 -2.46 -18.86 25.08
CA LEU A 257 -2.21 -19.66 26.29
C LEU A 257 -1.24 -20.78 25.96
N THR A 258 -0.12 -20.82 26.66
CA THR A 258 0.95 -21.81 26.43
C THR A 258 1.27 -22.57 27.71
N MET A 259 1.57 -23.86 27.59
CA MET A 259 1.94 -24.73 28.71
C MET A 259 3.21 -25.50 28.34
N GLY A 260 4.13 -25.62 29.31
CA GLY A 260 5.40 -26.31 29.12
C GLY A 260 6.46 -25.48 28.39
N ASP A 261 7.48 -26.18 27.88
CA ASP A 261 8.54 -25.61 27.05
C ASP A 261 8.23 -25.87 25.57
N LEU A 262 8.07 -24.80 24.80
CA LEU A 262 7.75 -24.86 23.37
C LEU A 262 9.00 -24.77 22.48
N THR A 263 10.20 -24.76 23.07
CA THR A 263 11.47 -24.66 22.34
C THR A 263 12.02 -26.01 21.90
N THR A 264 11.35 -27.11 22.28
CA THR A 264 11.72 -28.48 21.89
C THR A 264 11.33 -28.78 20.44
N GLU A 265 12.01 -29.73 19.81
CA GLU A 265 11.68 -30.19 18.45
C GLU A 265 10.42 -31.07 18.37
N GLU A 266 9.85 -31.46 19.52
CA GLU A 266 8.64 -32.28 19.57
C GLU A 266 7.41 -31.51 19.06
N PRO A 267 6.48 -32.19 18.34
CA PRO A 267 5.25 -31.56 17.88
C PRO A 267 4.43 -30.95 19.03
N VAL A 268 4.08 -29.67 18.90
CA VAL A 268 3.25 -28.96 19.88
C VAL A 268 1.77 -29.16 19.53
N LEU A 269 0.95 -29.53 20.52
CA LEU A 269 -0.49 -29.54 20.38
C LEU A 269 -1.01 -28.10 20.28
N VAL A 270 -1.65 -27.76 19.15
CA VAL A 270 -2.20 -26.43 18.90
C VAL A 270 -3.72 -26.51 18.73
N ARG A 271 -4.43 -25.56 19.36
CA ARG A 271 -5.86 -25.31 19.13
C ARG A 271 -6.05 -23.83 18.84
N MET A 272 -6.60 -23.53 17.67
CA MET A 272 -7.14 -22.20 17.37
C MET A 272 -8.56 -22.12 17.91
N HIS A 273 -8.87 -21.08 18.67
CA HIS A 273 -10.20 -20.86 19.25
C HIS A 273 -10.67 -19.45 18.90
N ALA A 274 -11.78 -19.34 18.17
CA ALA A 274 -12.44 -18.07 17.92
C ALA A 274 -13.38 -17.79 19.09
N LEU A 275 -13.21 -16.63 19.75
CA LEU A 275 -14.03 -16.24 20.90
C LEU A 275 -15.51 -16.23 20.52
N ASN A 276 -16.31 -17.02 21.23
CA ASN A 276 -17.75 -17.00 21.17
C ASN A 276 -18.30 -16.52 22.53
N PRO A 277 -18.73 -15.25 22.65
CA PRO A 277 -19.18 -14.71 23.92
C PRO A 277 -20.33 -15.48 24.57
N LEU A 278 -21.17 -16.16 23.76
CA LEU A 278 -22.31 -16.92 24.29
C LEU A 278 -21.92 -18.28 24.87
N GLU A 279 -20.84 -18.88 24.39
CA GLU A 279 -20.37 -20.20 24.85
C GLU A 279 -19.20 -20.08 25.83
N ASP A 280 -18.37 -19.05 25.69
CA ASP A 280 -17.14 -18.88 26.47
C ASP A 280 -17.34 -18.02 27.73
N ALA A 281 -18.41 -17.22 27.82
CA ALA A 281 -18.62 -16.28 28.92
C ALA A 281 -19.99 -16.36 29.63
N LEU A 282 -20.97 -17.08 29.05
CA LEU A 282 -22.30 -17.31 29.64
C LEU A 282 -22.47 -18.79 29.97
#